data_AF-A0A9P4S9D9-F1
#
_entry.id   AF-A0A9P4S9D9-F1
#
_cell.length_a   1.000
_cell.length_b   1.000
_cell.length_c   1.000
_cell.angle_alpha   90.00
_cell.angle_beta   90.00
_cell.angle_gamma   90.00
#
_symmetry.space_group_name_H-M   'P 1'
#
loop_
_entity.id
_entity.type
_entity.pdbx_description
1 polymer ?
#
loop_
_entity_poly.entity_id
_entity_poly.type
_entity_poly.pdbx_seq_one_letter_code
_entity_poly.pdbx_strand_id
1 'polypeptide(L)'
;RQHPLYQASTKADELYHCPYEGQAGCGHKPTKLKCNYDKYVDSHLKPFRCKVTDCVDVQFSSTACLLRHEREAHGMHGHGSKPHLCLYADCDRAIQGNGFPRRYNLFDHMKRVHDYNGPTTPSDDVSP
;
A
#
# COMPACT_ATOMS: atom_id res chain seq x y z
N ARG A 1 -13.27 -12.51 -9.62
CA ARG A 1 -12.87 -13.65 -8.76
C ARG A 1 -13.77 -14.83 -9.12
N GLN A 2 -13.24 -15.92 -9.69
CA GLN A 2 -14.05 -17.05 -10.19
C GLN A 2 -13.88 -18.33 -9.33
N HIS A 3 -13.01 -18.30 -8.32
CA HIS A 3 -12.73 -19.48 -7.51
C HIS A 3 -13.96 -19.86 -6.64
N PRO A 4 -14.34 -21.16 -6.54
CA PRO A 4 -15.52 -21.60 -5.80
C PRO A 4 -15.54 -21.13 -4.34
N LEU A 5 -14.37 -20.98 -3.72
CA LEU A 5 -14.24 -20.50 -2.34
C LEU A 5 -14.87 -19.12 -2.12
N TYR A 6 -15.01 -18.25 -3.12
CA TYR A 6 -15.66 -16.95 -2.95
C TYR A 6 -17.19 -17.01 -2.92
N GLN A 7 -17.78 -18.17 -3.28
CA GLN A 7 -19.23 -18.39 -3.31
C GLN A 7 -19.77 -18.98 -1.99
N ALA A 8 -18.93 -19.11 -0.97
CA ALA A 8 -19.34 -19.66 0.32
C ALA A 8 -20.44 -18.81 0.98
N SER A 9 -21.36 -19.50 1.65
CA SER A 9 -22.40 -18.93 2.51
C SER A 9 -21.98 -18.97 3.98
N THR A 10 -22.73 -18.28 4.84
CA THR A 10 -22.57 -18.37 6.29
C THR A 10 -22.88 -19.78 6.80
N LYS A 11 -22.22 -20.20 7.88
CA LYS A 11 -22.53 -21.45 8.58
C LYS A 11 -23.72 -21.27 9.54
N ALA A 12 -24.00 -22.30 10.34
CA ALA A 12 -25.11 -22.33 11.30
C ALA A 12 -25.06 -21.23 12.37
N ASP A 13 -23.88 -20.65 12.62
CA ASP A 13 -23.66 -19.53 13.54
C ASP A 13 -23.82 -18.15 12.87
N GLU A 14 -24.30 -18.13 11.61
CA GLU A 14 -24.45 -16.93 10.79
C GLU A 14 -23.13 -16.21 10.48
N LEU A 15 -21.99 -16.88 10.66
CA LEU A 15 -20.67 -16.35 10.33
C LEU A 15 -20.08 -17.00 9.09
N TYR A 16 -19.23 -16.25 8.40
CA TYR A 16 -18.34 -16.78 7.37
C TYR A 16 -17.08 -17.33 8.03
N HIS A 17 -16.80 -18.60 7.79
CA HIS A 17 -15.60 -19.29 8.25
C HIS A 17 -14.62 -19.45 7.11
N CYS A 18 -13.34 -19.17 7.38
CA CYS A 18 -12.29 -19.42 6.40
C CYS A 18 -12.29 -20.91 5.99
N PRO A 19 -12.18 -21.24 4.69
CA PRO A 19 -12.18 -22.64 4.24
C PRO A 19 -10.96 -23.44 4.71
N TYR A 20 -9.90 -22.75 5.13
CA TYR A 20 -8.68 -23.34 5.67
C TYR A 20 -8.62 -23.24 7.21
N GLU A 21 -9.73 -22.93 7.88
CA GLU A 21 -9.80 -22.89 9.35
C GLU A 21 -9.32 -24.21 9.96
N GLY A 22 -8.45 -24.13 10.98
CA GLY A 22 -7.85 -25.29 11.63
C GLY A 22 -6.61 -25.88 10.91
N GLN A 23 -6.27 -25.40 9.72
CA GLN A 23 -5.03 -25.80 9.04
C GLN A 23 -3.83 -24.96 9.48
N ALA A 24 -2.63 -25.54 9.36
CA ALA A 24 -1.38 -24.84 9.66
C ALA A 24 -1.26 -23.57 8.81
N GLY A 25 -1.07 -22.42 9.46
CA GLY A 25 -0.96 -21.12 8.80
C GLY A 25 -2.27 -20.35 8.59
N CYS A 26 -3.41 -20.88 9.04
CA CYS A 26 -4.69 -20.15 9.01
C CYS A 26 -5.14 -19.70 10.42
N GLY A 27 -4.96 -18.41 10.72
CA GLY A 27 -5.40 -17.78 11.98
C GLY A 27 -6.65 -16.90 11.86
N HIS A 28 -7.42 -17.01 10.78
CA HIS A 28 -8.58 -16.15 10.55
C HIS A 28 -9.74 -16.50 11.49
N LYS A 29 -10.25 -15.49 12.20
CA LYS A 29 -11.47 -15.64 13.00
C LYS A 29 -12.71 -15.56 12.13
N PRO A 30 -13.79 -16.29 12.47
CA PRO A 30 -15.08 -16.17 11.79
C PRO A 30 -15.57 -14.72 11.75
N THR A 31 -16.25 -14.34 10.67
CA THR A 31 -16.68 -12.95 10.45
C THR A 31 -18.07 -12.87 9.88
N LYS A 32 -18.85 -11.84 10.27
CA LYS A 32 -20.19 -11.60 9.72
C LYS A 32 -20.15 -11.03 8.29
N LEU A 33 -19.04 -10.42 7.90
CA LEU A 33 -18.95 -9.67 6.64
C LEU A 33 -18.30 -10.50 5.54
N LYS A 34 -19.02 -10.70 4.43
CA LYS A 34 -18.49 -11.40 3.25
C LYS A 34 -17.21 -10.76 2.71
N CYS A 35 -17.09 -9.43 2.76
CA CYS A 35 -15.90 -8.74 2.28
C CYS A 35 -14.63 -9.06 3.09
N ASN A 36 -14.77 -9.41 4.38
CA ASN A 36 -13.64 -9.87 5.19
C ASN A 36 -13.32 -11.33 4.88
N TYR A 37 -14.34 -12.17 4.70
CA TYR A 37 -14.16 -13.54 4.26
C TYR A 37 -13.42 -13.62 2.91
N ASP A 38 -13.79 -12.78 1.93
CA ASP A 38 -13.11 -12.73 0.64
C ASP A 38 -11.61 -12.37 0.79
N LYS A 39 -11.25 -11.53 1.77
CA LYS A 39 -9.83 -11.24 2.09
C LYS A 39 -9.12 -12.45 2.69
N TYR A 40 -9.81 -13.27 3.48
CA TYR A 40 -9.25 -14.52 4.01
C TYR A 40 -9.00 -15.52 2.87
N VAL A 41 -9.89 -15.58 1.88
CA VAL A 41 -9.68 -16.42 0.69
C VAL A 41 -8.52 -15.89 -0.13
N ASP A 42 -8.43 -14.57 -0.34
CA ASP A 42 -7.32 -13.94 -1.06
C ASP A 42 -5.96 -14.20 -0.39
N SER A 43 -5.90 -14.25 0.95
CA SER A 43 -4.64 -14.49 1.67
C SER A 43 -4.07 -15.90 1.45
N HIS A 44 -4.95 -16.86 1.19
CA HIS A 44 -4.58 -18.24 0.85
C HIS A 44 -4.31 -18.43 -0.64
N LEU A 45 -5.24 -18.00 -1.50
CA LEU A 45 -5.12 -18.19 -2.95
C LEU A 45 -4.07 -17.29 -3.60
N LYS A 46 -3.73 -16.17 -2.95
CA LYS A 46 -2.83 -15.13 -3.44
C LYS A 46 -3.03 -14.83 -4.93
N PRO A 47 -4.25 -14.43 -5.33
CA PRO A 47 -4.67 -14.42 -6.73
C PRO A 47 -3.94 -13.38 -7.58
N PHE A 48 -3.21 -12.44 -6.97
CA PHE A 48 -2.53 -11.35 -7.67
C PHE A 48 -1.09 -11.74 -7.98
N ARG A 49 -0.70 -11.65 -9.26
CA ARG A 49 0.64 -11.98 -9.74
C ARG A 49 1.28 -10.78 -10.43
N CYS A 50 2.58 -10.64 -10.27
CA CYS A 50 3.33 -9.69 -11.09
C CYS A 50 3.33 -10.17 -12.55
N LYS A 51 3.24 -9.23 -13.49
CA LYS A 51 3.25 -9.51 -14.94
C LYS A 51 4.65 -9.44 -15.57
N VAL A 52 5.66 -8.99 -14.82
CA VAL A 52 7.04 -8.88 -15.29
C VAL A 52 7.66 -10.27 -15.31
N THR A 53 8.31 -10.64 -16.43
CA THR A 53 8.85 -11.98 -16.69
C THR A 53 9.88 -12.43 -15.68
N ASP A 54 10.65 -11.50 -15.12
CA ASP A 54 11.73 -11.79 -14.18
C ASP A 54 11.20 -12.10 -12.76
N CYS A 55 9.94 -11.80 -12.48
CA CYS A 55 9.27 -12.13 -11.23
C CYS A 55 8.54 -13.46 -11.32
N VAL A 56 9.33 -14.54 -11.33
CA VAL A 56 8.80 -15.91 -11.36
C VAL A 56 8.14 -16.25 -10.02
N ASP A 57 6.88 -16.70 -10.08
CA ASP A 57 6.06 -17.21 -8.96
C ASP A 57 5.77 -16.26 -7.79
N VAL A 58 6.04 -14.96 -7.93
CA VAL A 58 5.66 -13.99 -6.90
C VAL A 58 4.14 -13.78 -6.91
N GLN A 59 3.50 -14.14 -5.79
CA GLN A 59 2.05 -14.10 -5.60
C GLN A 59 1.67 -13.26 -4.37
N PHE A 60 0.61 -12.48 -4.49
CA PHE A 60 0.17 -11.54 -3.47
C PHE A 60 -1.29 -11.76 -3.06
N SER A 61 -1.56 -11.50 -1.79
CA SER A 61 -2.89 -11.57 -1.18
C SER A 61 -3.76 -10.33 -1.42
N SER A 62 -3.18 -9.25 -1.95
CA SER A 62 -3.91 -8.03 -2.25
C SER A 62 -3.26 -7.25 -3.38
N THR A 63 -4.06 -6.43 -4.05
CA THR A 63 -3.56 -5.46 -5.04
C THR A 63 -2.55 -4.49 -4.42
N ALA A 64 -2.71 -4.10 -3.16
CA ALA A 64 -1.77 -3.19 -2.50
C ALA A 64 -0.36 -3.81 -2.37
N CYS A 65 -0.28 -5.08 -2.01
CA CYS A 65 0.99 -5.81 -1.97
C CYS A 65 1.64 -5.92 -3.36
N LEU A 66 0.83 -6.22 -4.38
CA LEU A 66 1.30 -6.27 -5.78
C LEU A 66 1.85 -4.91 -6.23
N LEU A 67 1.11 -3.81 -6.02
CA LEU A 67 1.52 -2.47 -6.43
C LEU A 67 2.79 -2.01 -5.71
N ARG A 68 2.94 -2.39 -4.43
CA ARG A 68 4.18 -2.13 -3.69
C ARG A 68 5.36 -2.89 -4.29
N HIS A 69 5.18 -4.17 -4.60
CA HIS A 69 6.20 -4.95 -5.30
C HIS A 69 6.57 -4.34 -6.65
N GLU A 70 5.59 -3.96 -7.46
CA GLU A 70 5.85 -3.38 -8.78
C GLU A 70 6.63 -2.05 -8.68
N ARG A 71 6.39 -1.28 -7.62
CA ARG A 71 7.16 -0.06 -7.33
C ARG A 71 8.60 -0.35 -6.93
N GLU A 72 8.80 -1.32 -6.03
CA GLU A 72 10.11 -1.61 -5.43
C GLU A 72 11.02 -2.41 -6.37
N ALA A 73 10.48 -3.44 -7.04
CA ALA A 73 11.24 -4.33 -7.90
C ALA A 73 11.41 -3.80 -9.34
N HIS A 74 10.40 -3.08 -9.84
CA HIS A 74 10.33 -2.70 -11.26
C HIS A 74 10.33 -1.19 -11.51
N GLY A 75 10.33 -0.36 -10.45
CA GLY A 75 10.18 1.08 -10.57
C GLY A 75 8.85 1.53 -11.19
N MET A 76 7.86 0.63 -11.28
CA MET A 76 6.56 0.90 -11.87
C MET A 76 5.68 1.71 -10.91
N HIS A 77 4.64 2.36 -11.42
CA HIS A 77 3.73 3.19 -10.62
C HIS A 77 4.49 4.25 -9.80
N GLY A 78 5.52 4.83 -10.43
CA GLY A 78 6.32 5.92 -9.88
C GLY A 78 5.44 7.01 -9.30
N HIS A 79 5.93 7.66 -8.25
CA HIS A 79 5.14 8.67 -7.53
C HIS A 79 5.04 9.98 -8.32
N GLY A 80 4.26 9.99 -9.41
CA GLY A 80 3.88 11.18 -10.18
C GLY A 80 5.00 12.21 -10.40
N SER A 81 4.61 13.47 -10.55
CA SER A 81 5.55 14.57 -10.36
C SER A 81 5.90 14.70 -8.87
N LYS A 82 7.17 14.99 -8.59
CA LYS A 82 7.69 15.28 -7.24
C LYS A 82 8.10 16.75 -7.15
N PRO A 83 7.14 17.70 -7.24
CA PRO A 83 7.45 19.12 -7.37
C PRO A 83 7.99 19.75 -6.08
N HIS A 84 7.85 19.11 -4.93
CA HIS A 84 8.20 19.69 -3.64
C HIS A 84 9.61 19.26 -3.21
N LEU A 85 10.60 20.08 -3.55
CA LEU A 85 12.01 19.84 -3.20
C LEU A 85 12.32 20.31 -1.78
N CYS A 86 13.29 19.66 -1.14
CA CYS A 86 13.86 20.17 0.10
C CYS A 86 14.52 21.54 -0.14
N LEU A 87 14.40 22.45 0.83
CA LEU A 87 14.99 23.79 0.74
C LEU A 87 16.48 23.80 1.10
N TYR A 88 16.96 22.75 1.76
CA TYR A 88 18.36 22.59 2.15
C TYR A 88 19.16 22.06 0.97
N ALA A 89 20.07 22.88 0.43
CA ALA A 89 20.80 22.59 -0.81
C ALA A 89 21.76 21.39 -0.71
N ASP A 90 22.18 21.04 0.51
CA ASP A 90 23.01 19.87 0.83
C ASP A 90 22.18 18.58 1.01
N CYS A 91 20.85 18.65 0.89
CA CYS A 91 19.98 17.50 1.01
C CYS A 91 19.71 16.84 -0.34
N ASP A 92 19.84 15.51 -0.42
CA ASP A 92 19.51 14.72 -1.63
C ASP A 92 18.08 14.95 -2.15
N ARG A 93 17.18 15.37 -1.24
CA ARG A 93 15.77 15.66 -1.54
C ARG A 93 15.56 17.06 -2.16
N ALA A 94 16.60 17.89 -2.24
CA ALA A 94 16.61 19.15 -2.98
C ALA A 94 16.91 18.96 -4.48
N ILE A 95 17.42 17.80 -4.89
CA ILE A 95 17.73 17.48 -6.30
C ILE A 95 16.42 17.30 -7.09
N GLN A 96 16.33 17.90 -8.28
CA GLN A 96 15.17 17.77 -9.17
C GLN A 96 14.89 16.29 -9.48
N GLY A 97 13.64 15.85 -9.26
CA GLY A 97 13.23 14.44 -9.39
C GLY A 97 13.30 13.63 -8.09
N ASN A 98 14.01 14.13 -7.07
CA ASN A 98 14.10 13.51 -5.73
C ASN A 98 13.19 14.17 -4.69
N GLY A 99 12.36 15.12 -5.10
CA GLY A 99 11.40 15.78 -4.22
C GLY A 99 10.31 14.87 -3.67
N PHE A 100 9.35 15.50 -3.03
CA PHE A 100 8.18 14.87 -2.46
C PHE A 100 6.96 15.08 -3.37
N PRO A 101 6.10 14.05 -3.51
CA PRO A 101 4.84 14.20 -4.24
C PRO A 101 3.84 15.11 -3.51
N ARG A 102 4.01 15.28 -2.19
CA ARG A 102 3.13 16.08 -1.33
C ARG A 102 3.94 17.02 -0.45
N ARG A 103 3.44 18.24 -0.25
CA ARG A 103 4.03 19.24 0.66
C ARG A 103 4.14 18.73 2.10
N TYR A 104 3.12 18.00 2.58
CA TYR A 104 3.17 17.38 3.91
C TYR A 104 4.42 16.53 4.11
N ASN A 105 4.74 15.67 3.14
CA ASN A 105 5.91 14.79 3.22
C ASN A 105 7.23 15.59 3.19
N LEU A 106 7.26 16.73 2.48
CA LEU A 106 8.40 17.64 2.51
C LEU A 106 8.58 18.24 3.92
N PHE A 107 7.54 18.82 4.51
CA PHE A 107 7.62 19.41 5.84
C PHE A 107 7.94 18.40 6.93
N ASP A 108 7.34 17.21 6.84
CA ASP A 108 7.59 16.10 7.74
C ASP A 108 9.05 15.61 7.65
N HIS A 109 9.61 15.56 6.44
CA HIS A 109 11.04 15.33 6.22
C HIS A 109 11.90 16.44 6.83
N MET A 110 11.59 17.71 6.56
CA MET A 110 12.36 18.84 7.08
C MET A 110 12.36 18.87 8.61
N LYS A 111 11.23 18.52 9.25
CA LYS A 111 11.12 18.41 10.71
C LYS A 111 12.01 17.32 11.30
N ARG A 112 12.12 16.16 10.64
CA ARG A 112 12.87 15.01 11.18
C ARG A 112 14.34 14.97 10.79
N VAL A 113 14.69 15.52 9.63
CA VAL A 113 16.05 15.44 9.07
C VAL A 113 16.82 16.73 9.27
N HIS A 114 16.14 17.88 9.33
CA HIS A 114 16.75 19.20 9.44
C HIS A 114 16.29 19.98 10.67
N ASP A 115 15.60 19.32 11.61
CA ASP A 115 15.03 19.93 12.83
C ASP A 115 14.25 21.23 12.56
N TYR A 116 13.56 21.28 11.41
CA TYR A 116 12.88 22.49 10.96
C TYR A 116 11.69 22.84 11.86
N ASN A 117 11.77 24.00 12.50
CA ASN A 117 10.74 24.53 13.41
C ASN A 117 9.82 25.59 12.79
N GLY A 118 9.88 25.79 11.47
CA GLY A 118 9.02 26.77 10.80
C GLY A 118 7.58 26.29 10.59
N PRO A 119 6.68 27.18 10.13
CA PRO A 119 5.27 26.87 9.95
C PRO A 119 5.08 25.77 8.89
N THR A 120 4.22 24.79 9.21
CA THR A 120 3.89 23.66 8.32
C THR A 120 2.62 23.87 7.49
N THR A 121 1.97 25.01 7.67
CA THR A 121 0.82 25.45 6.88
C THR A 121 1.29 26.47 5.84
N PRO A 122 0.76 26.47 4.62
CA PRO A 122 0.97 27.61 3.75
C PRO A 122 0.36 28.83 4.44
N SER A 123 1.12 29.89 4.61
CA SER A 123 0.50 31.21 4.65
C SER A 123 -0.07 31.42 3.25
N ASP A 124 -1.40 31.46 3.12
CA ASP A 124 -2.11 31.90 1.92
C ASP A 124 -1.96 33.42 1.73
N ASP A 125 -0.73 33.93 1.84
CA ASP A 125 -0.44 35.36 1.69
C ASP A 125 0.70 35.55 0.70
N VAL A 126 0.33 35.38 -0.57
CA VAL A 126 0.91 36.17 -1.66
C VAL A 126 -0.28 36.63 -2.51
N SER A 127 -0.90 37.72 -2.08
CA SER A 127 -1.62 38.60 -3.00
C SER A 127 -0.61 39.56 -3.65
N PRO A 128 -0.83 39.94 -4.93
CA PRO A 128 0.15 40.58 -5.80
C PRO A 128 0.65 41.95 -5.34
#